data_AF-A0A7V1M2P1-F1
#
_entry.id   AF-A0A7V1M2P1-F1
#
_cell.length_a   1.000
_cell.length_b   1.000
_cell.length_c   1.000
_cell.angle_alpha   90.00
_cell.angle_beta   90.00
_cell.angle_gamma   90.00
#
_symmetry.space_group_name_H-M   'P 1'
#
loop_
_entity.id
_entity.type
_entity.pdbx_description
1 polymer ?
#
loop_
_entity_poly.entity_id
_entity_poly.type
_entity_poly.pdbx_seq_one_letter_code
_entity_poly.pdbx_strand_id
1 'polypeptide(L)'
;MASRQIILFRPNDPEDVSAGMAELGSPGAVERLLRSFNIAPDGGQGRAMGTETLYGPGLVLEIPSAADAINQLMVTVNDQDTAWSVLARMCRELELKMMDPETGQTFM
;
A
#
# COMPACT_ATOMS: atom_id res chain seq x y z
N MET A 1 -1.08 20.01 7.06
CA MET A 1 -0.13 18.97 7.53
C MET A 1 0.56 18.40 6.30
N ALA A 2 1.86 18.13 6.34
CA ALA A 2 2.58 17.60 5.19
C ALA A 2 2.13 16.15 4.93
N SER A 3 1.68 15.86 3.72
CA SER A 3 1.40 14.49 3.28
C SER A 3 2.72 13.73 3.17
N ARG A 4 2.80 12.53 3.76
CA ARG A 4 3.99 11.67 3.70
C ARG A 4 3.75 10.49 2.78
N GLN A 5 4.71 10.16 1.93
CA GLN A 5 4.65 8.95 1.12
C GLN A 5 5.32 7.78 1.84
N ILE A 6 4.72 6.60 1.72
CA ILE A 6 5.22 5.34 2.26
C ILE A 6 5.01 4.27 1.19
N ILE A 7 6.02 3.44 0.99
CA ILE A 7 5.94 2.26 0.12
C ILE A 7 5.64 1.05 0.99
N LEU A 8 4.61 0.29 0.65
CA LEU A 8 4.34 -1.02 1.23
C LEU A 8 4.78 -2.12 0.27
N PHE A 9 5.48 -3.12 0.78
CA PHE A 9 5.89 -4.28 0.01
C PHE A 9 6.00 -5.50 0.91
N ARG A 10 5.89 -6.70 0.34
CA ARG A 10 6.16 -7.95 1.05
C ARG A 10 7.57 -8.42 0.68
N PRO A 11 8.50 -8.57 1.63
CA PRO A 11 9.81 -9.14 1.32
C PRO A 11 9.68 -10.64 1.04
N ASN A 12 10.51 -11.20 0.15
CA ASN A 12 10.59 -12.65 -0.04
C ASN A 12 11.18 -13.36 1.18
N ASP A 13 12.12 -12.71 1.86
CA ASP A 13 12.72 -13.17 3.10
C ASP A 13 12.48 -12.09 4.18
N PRO A 14 11.78 -12.40 5.28
CA PRO A 14 11.53 -11.44 6.35
C PRO A 14 12.80 -10.96 7.07
N GLU A 15 13.90 -11.72 7.00
CA GLU A 15 15.20 -11.37 7.59
C GLU A 15 16.12 -10.64 6.60
N ASP A 16 15.88 -10.79 5.28
CA ASP A 16 16.63 -10.11 4.22
C ASP A 16 15.70 -9.31 3.28
N VAL A 17 15.58 -8.02 3.59
CA VAL A 17 14.80 -7.03 2.80
C VAL A 17 15.34 -6.86 1.37
N SER A 18 16.57 -7.29 1.10
CA SER A 18 17.19 -7.23 -0.23
C SER A 18 16.93 -8.48 -1.08
N ALA A 19 16.36 -9.55 -0.51
CA ALA A 19 16.03 -10.80 -1.20
C ALA A 19 14.89 -10.69 -2.24
N GLY A 20 14.48 -9.46 -2.56
CA GLY A 20 13.43 -9.15 -3.52
C GLY A 20 12.04 -9.01 -2.88
N MET A 21 11.11 -8.52 -3.69
CA MET A 21 9.73 -8.29 -3.30
C MET A 21 8.85 -9.43 -3.81
N ALA A 22 8.04 -9.99 -2.92
CA ALA A 22 7.04 -10.97 -3.26
C ALA A 22 5.86 -10.30 -3.98
N GLU A 23 5.24 -11.03 -4.90
CA GLU A 23 4.01 -10.60 -5.54
C GLU A 23 2.87 -10.53 -4.50
N LEU A 24 2.17 -9.40 -4.45
CA LEU A 24 0.98 -9.19 -3.63
C LEU A 24 -0.28 -9.76 -4.30
N GLY A 25 -0.26 -9.83 -5.62
CA GLY A 25 -1.28 -10.44 -6.47
C GLY A 25 -1.73 -9.50 -7.60
N SER A 26 -2.76 -9.92 -8.34
CA SER A 26 -3.37 -9.08 -9.38
C SER A 26 -4.09 -7.85 -8.78
N PRO A 27 -4.28 -6.76 -9.56
CA PRO A 27 -4.91 -5.54 -9.05
C PRO A 27 -6.25 -5.76 -8.35
N GLY A 28 -7.14 -6.56 -8.94
CA GLY A 28 -8.44 -6.88 -8.34
C GLY A 28 -8.37 -7.84 -7.14
N ALA A 29 -7.29 -8.60 -6.96
CA ALA A 29 -7.06 -9.38 -5.75
C ALA A 29 -6.59 -8.49 -4.60
N VAL A 30 -5.64 -7.60 -4.88
CA VAL A 30 -5.14 -6.61 -3.92
C VAL A 30 -6.25 -5.67 -3.48
N GLU A 31 -7.06 -5.14 -4.40
CA GLU A 31 -8.21 -4.29 -4.06
C GLU A 31 -9.18 -5.01 -3.11
N ARG A 32 -9.53 -6.27 -3.38
CA ARG A 32 -10.39 -7.07 -2.51
C ARG A 32 -9.79 -7.32 -1.13
N LEU A 33 -8.47 -7.52 -1.05
CA LEU A 33 -7.76 -7.68 0.21
C LEU A 33 -7.82 -6.40 1.06
N LEU A 34 -7.59 -5.25 0.41
CA LEU A 34 -7.58 -3.93 1.03
C LEU A 34 -8.94 -3.52 1.61
N ARG A 35 -10.05 -4.03 1.04
CA ARG A 35 -11.41 -3.78 1.59
C ARG A 35 -11.57 -4.19 3.05
N SER A 36 -10.86 -5.22 3.52
CA SER A 36 -10.87 -5.67 4.92
C SER A 36 -10.29 -4.63 5.92
N PHE A 37 -9.62 -3.61 5.39
CA PHE A 37 -9.01 -2.50 6.11
C PHE A 37 -9.74 -1.17 5.85
N ASN A 38 -10.97 -1.21 5.33
CA ASN A 38 -11.75 -0.04 4.91
C ASN A 38 -11.08 0.79 3.82
N ILE A 39 -10.33 0.12 2.93
CA ILE A 39 -9.68 0.75 1.78
C ILE A 39 -10.41 0.32 0.51
N ALA A 40 -10.94 1.28 -0.23
CA ALA A 40 -11.75 1.03 -1.42
C ALA A 40 -11.72 2.23 -2.38
N PRO A 41 -12.07 2.05 -3.66
CA PRO A 41 -12.27 3.18 -4.57
C PRO A 41 -13.46 4.03 -4.11
N ASP A 42 -13.44 5.32 -4.42
CA ASP A 42 -14.53 6.27 -4.10
C ASP A 42 -15.77 6.11 -5.00
N GLY A 43 -15.74 5.18 -5.96
CA GLY A 43 -16.81 4.97 -6.94
C GLY A 43 -16.88 6.03 -8.03
N GLY A 44 -15.96 7.01 -8.02
CA GLY A 44 -15.77 7.95 -9.12
C GLY A 44 -15.22 7.26 -10.35
N GLN A 45 -15.46 7.82 -11.53
CA GLN A 45 -14.90 7.32 -12.81
C GLN A 45 -13.37 7.52 -12.92
N GLY A 46 -12.70 7.91 -11.83
CA GLY A 46 -11.30 8.29 -11.74
C GLY A 46 -10.34 7.11 -11.76
N ARG A 47 -10.41 6.27 -12.79
CA ARG A 47 -9.22 5.52 -13.21
C ARG A 47 -8.36 6.48 -14.03
N ALA A 48 -7.41 7.14 -13.39
CA ALA A 48 -6.33 7.79 -14.14
C ALA A 48 -5.67 6.72 -15.01
N MET A 49 -5.27 7.07 -16.24
CA MET A 49 -4.81 6.09 -17.23
C MET A 49 -3.70 5.18 -16.66
N GLY A 50 -4.04 3.94 -16.32
CA GLY A 50 -3.12 2.92 -15.81
C GLY A 50 -3.00 2.83 -14.29
N THR A 51 -3.70 3.66 -13.50
CA THR A 51 -3.76 3.56 -12.03
C THR A 51 -5.19 3.64 -11.49
N GLU A 52 -5.41 3.06 -10.32
CA GLU A 52 -6.66 3.14 -9.56
C GLU A 52 -6.35 3.67 -8.16
N THR A 53 -7.09 4.71 -7.77
CA THR A 53 -6.92 5.37 -6.47
C THR A 53 -7.90 4.75 -5.46
N LEU A 54 -7.36 4.31 -4.33
CA LEU A 54 -8.10 3.73 -3.22
C LEU A 54 -8.00 4.65 -2.00
N TYR A 55 -9.10 4.81 -1.29
CA TYR A 55 -9.21 5.70 -0.15
C TYR A 55 -9.41 4.87 1.11
N GLY A 56 -8.66 5.21 2.16
CA GLY A 56 -8.77 4.60 3.47
C GLY A 56 -8.72 5.63 4.60
N PRO A 57 -8.84 5.18 5.86
CA PRO A 57 -8.78 6.07 7.01
C PRO A 57 -7.41 6.74 7.15
N GLY A 58 -7.36 8.06 6.90
CA GLY A 58 -6.13 8.85 7.00
C GLY A 58 -5.10 8.61 5.90
N LEU A 59 -5.42 7.82 4.88
CA LEU A 59 -4.49 7.44 3.81
C LEU A 59 -5.17 7.25 2.44
N VAL A 60 -4.38 7.37 1.38
CA VAL A 60 -4.77 7.12 -0.01
C VAL A 60 -3.72 6.20 -0.63
N LEU A 61 -4.15 5.19 -1.39
CA LEU A 61 -3.26 4.30 -2.11
C LEU A 61 -3.46 4.44 -3.61
N GLU A 62 -2.39 4.26 -4.35
CA GLU A 62 -2.43 4.17 -5.81
C GLU A 62 -1.93 2.79 -6.22
N ILE A 63 -2.78 2.06 -6.95
CA ILE A 63 -2.43 0.74 -7.50
C ILE A 63 -2.36 0.80 -9.03
N PRO A 64 -1.40 0.14 -9.67
CA PRO A 64 -1.36 0.06 -11.12
C PRO A 64 -2.49 -0.85 -11.61
N SER A 65 -3.44 -0.31 -12.37
CA SER A 65 -4.61 -1.05 -12.86
C SER A 65 -4.32 -1.85 -14.14
N ALA A 66 -3.24 -1.52 -14.85
CA ALA A 66 -2.82 -2.18 -16.08
C ALA A 66 -1.72 -3.24 -15.88
N ALA A 67 -1.22 -3.43 -14.64
CA ALA A 67 -0.20 -4.43 -14.35
C ALA A 67 -0.82 -5.82 -14.14
N ASP A 68 -0.13 -6.88 -14.60
CA ASP A 68 -0.54 -8.26 -14.35
C ASP A 68 -0.43 -8.63 -12.85
N ALA A 69 0.58 -8.07 -12.19
CA ALA A 69 0.94 -8.35 -10.81
C ALA A 69 1.42 -7.07 -10.10
N ILE A 70 1.02 -6.91 -8.84
CA ILE A 70 1.46 -5.81 -7.97
C ILE A 70 2.48 -6.35 -6.98
N ASN A 71 3.64 -5.69 -6.89
CA ASN A 71 4.69 -6.05 -5.93
C ASN A 71 4.83 -5.03 -4.80
N GLN A 72 4.41 -3.79 -5.05
CA GLN A 72 4.51 -2.67 -4.12
C GLN A 72 3.28 -1.77 -4.23
N LEU A 73 2.91 -1.13 -3.11
CA LEU A 73 1.83 -0.16 -3.03
C LEU A 73 2.39 1.18 -2.62
N MET A 74 2.03 2.23 -3.36
CA MET A 74 2.31 3.60 -2.95
C MET A 74 1.19 4.08 -2.05
N VAL A 75 1.54 4.55 -0.85
CA VAL A 75 0.60 5.07 0.13
C VAL A 75 0.94 6.52 0.43
N THR A 76 -0.05 7.39 0.30
CA THR A 76 0.02 8.77 0.78
C THR A 76 -0.74 8.87 2.10
N VAL A 77 -0.03 9.25 3.16
CA VAL A 77 -0.59 9.47 4.50
C VAL A 77 -1.00 10.93 4.65
N ASN A 78 -2.30 11.15 4.86
CA ASN A 78 -2.90 12.46 5.03
C ASN A 78 -3.11 12.81 6.51
N ASP A 79 -3.39 11.80 7.34
CA ASP A 79 -3.53 11.89 8.79
C ASP A 79 -2.77 10.73 9.43
N GLN A 80 -1.65 11.06 10.08
CA GLN A 80 -0.71 10.09 10.61
C GLN A 80 -1.29 9.27 11.77
N ASP A 81 -2.07 9.89 12.65
CA ASP A 81 -2.61 9.22 13.85
C ASP A 81 -3.64 8.16 13.44
N THR A 82 -4.51 8.52 12.50
CA THR A 82 -5.51 7.59 11.95
C THR A 82 -4.85 6.51 11.08
N ALA A 83 -3.96 6.90 10.15
CA ALA A 83 -3.35 5.99 9.19
C ALA A 83 -2.47 4.93 9.86
N TRP A 84 -1.76 5.27 10.94
CA TRP A 84 -0.83 4.35 11.60
C TRP A 84 -1.54 3.08 12.09
N SER A 85 -2.75 3.21 12.65
CA SER A 85 -3.53 2.07 13.12
C SER A 85 -3.90 1.09 11.99
N VAL A 86 -4.21 1.61 10.80
CA VAL A 86 -4.56 0.83 9.62
C VAL A 86 -3.30 0.18 9.04
N LEU A 87 -2.22 0.96 8.86
CA LEU A 87 -0.94 0.49 8.34
C LEU A 87 -0.33 -0.60 9.21
N ALA A 88 -0.31 -0.42 10.53
CA ALA A 88 0.20 -1.41 11.45
C ALA A 88 -0.57 -2.74 11.38
N ARG A 89 -1.90 -2.66 11.23
CA ARG A 89 -2.74 -3.85 11.06
C ARG A 89 -2.48 -4.53 9.72
N MET A 90 -2.37 -3.77 8.62
CA MET A 90 -2.06 -4.29 7.29
C MET A 90 -0.71 -5.01 7.26
N CYS A 91 0.33 -4.37 7.78
CA CYS A 91 1.66 -4.95 7.85
C CYS A 91 1.68 -6.25 8.67
N ARG A 92 0.95 -6.31 9.78
CA ARG A 92 0.85 -7.54 10.59
C ARG A 92 0.07 -8.65 9.89
N GLU A 93 -1.07 -8.36 9.28
CA GLU A 93 -1.95 -9.39 8.69
C GLU A 93 -1.47 -9.85 7.30
N LEU A 94 -0.79 -8.98 6.56
CA LEU A 94 -0.36 -9.23 5.18
C LEU A 94 1.15 -9.43 5.03
N GLU A 95 1.86 -9.41 6.15
CA GLU A 95 3.33 -9.55 6.26
C GLU A 95 4.06 -8.48 5.43
N LEU A 96 3.55 -7.25 5.46
CA LEU A 96 4.13 -6.12 4.72
C LEU A 96 5.15 -5.37 5.58
N LYS A 97 6.16 -4.85 4.92
CA LYS A 97 7.13 -3.89 5.43
C LYS A 97 6.77 -2.51 4.88
N MET A 98 7.07 -1.47 5.65
CA MET A 98 6.99 -0.08 5.19
C MET A 98 8.38 0.43 4.85
N MET A 99 8.52 1.16 3.75
CA MET A 99 9.71 1.91 3.41
C MET A 99 9.35 3.39 3.21
N ASP A 100 10.11 4.25 3.87
CA ASP A 100 10.07 5.68 3.59
C ASP A 100 10.96 6.01 2.39
N PRO A 101 10.40 6.50 1.27
CA PRO A 101 11.16 6.80 0.07
C PRO A 101 12.12 7.99 0.25
N GLU A 102 11.89 8.88 1.22
CA GLU A 102 12.76 10.05 1.45
C GLU A 102 14.04 9.66 2.17
N THR A 103 13.93 8.75 3.15
CA THR A 103 15.06 8.35 4.01
C THR A 103 15.64 6.99 3.66
N GLY A 104 14.92 6.19 2.86
CA GLY A 104 15.23 4.78 2.58
C GLY A 104 15.06 3.86 3.80
N GLN A 105 14.59 4.39 4.94
CA GLN A 105 14.40 3.59 6.14
C GLN A 105 13.22 2.65 5.97
N THR A 106 13.46 1.38 6.27
CA THR A 106 12.41 0.35 6.31
C THR A 106 12.02 0.08 7.75
N PHE A 107 10.73 0.00 8.03
CA PHE A 107 10.19 -0.23 9.37
C PHE A 107 8.92 -1.10 9.35
N MET A 108 8.64 -1.67 10.52
CA MET A 108 7.71 -2.78 10.81
C MET A 108 8.14 -4.12 10.27
#